data_AF-A0A1G9BER5-F1
#
_entry.id   AF-A0A1G9BER5-F1
#
_cell.length_a   1.000
_cell.length_b   1.000
_cell.length_c   1.000
_cell.angle_alpha   90.00
_cell.angle_beta   90.00
_cell.angle_gamma   90.00
#
_symmetry.space_group_name_H-M   'P 1'
#
loop_
_entity.id
_entity.type
_entity.pdbx_description
1 polymer ?
#
loop_
_entity_poly.entity_id
_entity_poly.type
_entity_poly.pdbx_seq_one_letter_code
_entity_poly.pdbx_strand_id
1 'polypeptide(L)'
;MALNTSAEAPLPVGEVSRLIGGWIDRLGAVWVEGQITQLSRRPGAGVVFLTLRDPSHDISVSVTCFRSVFDAVADVVSEGARVVVLAKPEWYAPRGQLSLRATEIKPVGVGELLARIEQLKKSLAGEGLFARERKKRLPFLPQLIGLVTGRASAAERDVLENARHRWPAVRFEVRNVAVQGVHAVPQVVQAVKELDELDAVDVIIVARGGGSVEDLLPFSDEQLIRAVSACRTPVVSAIGHEPDSPLLDLVADLRASTPTDAAKKVVPDVGEELDRVQLMRDRARRAVDILLDREERGLAVAMSRPSMEHPHRMVDEREQQVDQLLERGRRTLGHLLDRADSELIHTLARVVALSPAATLQRGYAVLQRGDGSVVRTAAEVEPGEALRARVADGEFTVARTDGGTSGTGASAGTDTGADTGTGTGAGTGTGTGTGTGTNEDAGTGTNEEENGS
;
A
#
# COMPACT_ATOMS: atom_id res chain seq x y z
N MET A 1 -46.08 -74.58 3.73
CA MET A 1 -46.96 -75.27 2.75
C MET A 1 -47.52 -74.21 1.82
N ALA A 2 -47.12 -74.22 0.55
CA ALA A 2 -47.75 -73.40 -0.48
C ALA A 2 -49.08 -74.08 -0.86
N LEU A 3 -50.16 -73.30 -0.92
CA LEU A 3 -51.47 -73.79 -1.32
C LEU A 3 -51.53 -73.80 -2.85
N ASN A 4 -51.80 -74.95 -3.45
CA ASN A 4 -52.03 -75.07 -4.90
C ASN A 4 -53.47 -74.64 -5.21
N THR A 5 -53.69 -73.33 -5.36
CA THR A 5 -54.97 -72.78 -5.82
C THR A 5 -55.00 -72.69 -7.33
N SER A 6 -56.09 -73.13 -7.97
CA SER A 6 -56.36 -72.93 -9.40
C SER A 6 -57.62 -72.08 -9.59
N ALA A 7 -57.82 -71.55 -10.80
CA ALA A 7 -59.04 -70.79 -11.13
C ALA A 7 -60.33 -71.62 -10.97
N GLU A 8 -60.22 -72.96 -11.05
CA GLU A 8 -61.32 -73.91 -10.89
C GLU A 8 -61.59 -74.29 -9.43
N ALA A 9 -60.69 -73.96 -8.50
CA ALA A 9 -60.82 -74.20 -7.05
C ALA A 9 -60.33 -72.99 -6.23
N PRO A 10 -61.06 -71.85 -6.27
CA PRO A 10 -60.68 -70.66 -5.53
C PRO A 10 -60.93 -70.83 -4.02
N LEU A 11 -59.99 -70.32 -3.21
CA LEU A 11 -60.18 -70.24 -1.76
C LEU A 11 -61.13 -69.07 -1.41
N PRO A 12 -62.06 -69.26 -0.46
CA PRO A 12 -62.83 -68.16 0.09
C PRO A 12 -61.90 -67.11 0.72
N VAL A 13 -62.19 -65.82 0.50
CA VAL A 13 -61.39 -64.70 1.03
C VAL A 13 -61.24 -64.79 2.56
N GLY A 14 -62.25 -65.27 3.27
CA GLY A 14 -62.20 -65.51 4.72
C GLY A 14 -61.20 -66.60 5.12
N GLU A 15 -61.03 -67.63 4.30
CA GLU A 15 -60.06 -68.71 4.56
C GLU A 15 -58.62 -68.24 4.33
N VAL A 16 -58.40 -67.42 3.29
CA VAL A 16 -57.12 -66.74 3.05
C VAL A 16 -56.77 -65.80 4.22
N SER A 17 -57.72 -64.99 4.70
CA SER A 17 -57.52 -64.09 5.84
C SER A 17 -57.15 -64.86 7.12
N ARG A 18 -57.78 -66.02 7.37
CA ARG A 18 -57.46 -66.90 8.49
C ARG A 18 -56.04 -67.48 8.39
N LEU A 19 -55.62 -67.88 7.19
CA LEU A 19 -54.28 -68.41 6.93
C LEU A 19 -53.20 -67.34 7.13
N ILE A 20 -53.46 -66.10 6.70
CA ILE A 20 -52.58 -64.95 6.92
C ILE A 20 -52.40 -64.70 8.42
N GLY A 21 -53.50 -64.68 9.18
CA GLY A 21 -53.44 -64.56 10.64
C GLY A 21 -52.59 -65.64 11.30
N GLY A 22 -52.76 -66.91 10.91
CA GLY A 22 -51.96 -68.03 11.45
C GLY A 22 -50.48 -68.03 11.03
N TRP A 23 -50.11 -67.32 9.95
CA TRP A 23 -48.71 -67.06 9.62
C TRP A 23 -48.13 -65.92 10.46
N ILE A 24 -48.90 -64.87 10.69
CA ILE A 24 -48.50 -63.72 11.51
C ILE A 24 -48.33 -64.12 12.98
N ASP A 25 -49.24 -64.94 13.53
CA ASP A 25 -49.14 -65.43 14.91
C ASP A 25 -47.88 -66.26 15.18
N ARG A 26 -47.31 -66.90 14.14
CA ARG A 26 -46.06 -67.68 14.25
C ARG A 26 -44.82 -66.82 14.48
N LEU A 27 -44.87 -65.50 14.25
CA LEU A 27 -43.77 -64.61 14.63
C LEU A 27 -43.56 -64.52 16.14
N GLY A 28 -44.59 -64.83 16.96
CA GLY A 28 -44.49 -64.74 18.41
C GLY A 28 -44.31 -63.30 18.90
N ALA A 29 -43.80 -63.13 20.13
CA ALA A 29 -43.50 -61.82 20.69
C ALA A 29 -42.12 -61.34 20.18
N VAL A 30 -42.06 -60.13 19.62
CA VAL A 30 -40.86 -59.54 19.04
C VAL A 30 -40.55 -58.19 19.68
N TRP A 31 -39.27 -57.90 19.85
CA TRP A 31 -38.79 -56.57 20.21
C TRP A 31 -38.67 -55.72 18.95
N VAL A 32 -39.28 -54.55 18.97
CA VAL A 32 -39.32 -53.63 17.82
C VAL A 32 -38.87 -52.25 18.30
N GLU A 33 -37.89 -51.67 17.63
CA GLU A 33 -37.49 -50.27 17.84
C GLU A 33 -38.25 -49.39 16.84
N GLY A 34 -38.75 -48.26 17.30
CA GLY A 34 -39.38 -47.28 16.42
C GLY A 34 -39.60 -45.93 17.09
N GLN A 35 -39.80 -44.90 16.27
CA GLN A 35 -40.19 -43.58 16.71
C GLN A 35 -41.71 -43.46 16.70
N ILE A 36 -42.30 -42.92 17.77
CA ILE A 36 -43.74 -42.68 17.85
C ILE A 36 -44.07 -41.47 16.97
N THR A 37 -44.71 -41.69 15.83
CA THR A 37 -45.12 -40.60 14.92
C THR A 37 -46.47 -40.02 15.26
N GLN A 38 -47.36 -40.85 15.80
CA GLN A 38 -48.71 -40.45 16.15
C GLN A 38 -49.16 -41.17 17.42
N LEU A 39 -49.69 -40.42 18.37
CA LEU A 39 -50.19 -40.89 19.65
C LEU A 39 -51.67 -40.51 19.80
N SER A 40 -52.57 -41.50 19.71
CA SER A 40 -54.00 -41.29 19.90
C SER A 40 -54.47 -41.85 21.25
N ARG A 41 -54.60 -40.95 22.23
CA ARG A 41 -55.20 -41.23 23.54
C ARG A 41 -56.64 -40.73 23.57
N ARG A 42 -57.62 -41.62 23.42
CA ARG A 42 -59.04 -41.25 23.53
C ARG A 42 -59.48 -41.25 25.01
N PRO A 43 -60.16 -40.20 25.50
CA PRO A 43 -60.74 -40.20 26.85
C PRO A 43 -61.73 -41.36 27.01
N GLY A 44 -61.53 -42.22 28.01
CA GLY A 44 -62.41 -43.36 28.31
C GLY A 44 -62.09 -44.67 27.60
N ALA A 45 -61.16 -44.71 26.63
CA ALA A 45 -60.72 -45.95 26.01
C ALA A 45 -59.64 -46.66 26.86
N GLY A 46 -59.76 -47.97 27.04
CA GLY A 46 -58.79 -48.80 27.78
C GLY A 46 -57.50 -49.13 27.01
N VAL A 47 -57.43 -48.75 25.73
CA VAL A 47 -56.28 -48.96 24.83
C VAL A 47 -55.82 -47.65 24.22
N VAL A 48 -54.52 -47.52 24.00
CA VAL A 48 -53.88 -46.39 23.34
C VAL A 48 -53.34 -46.87 21.99
N PHE A 49 -53.58 -46.08 20.95
CA PHE A 49 -53.08 -46.35 19.61
C PHE A 49 -51.86 -45.49 19.34
N LEU A 50 -50.78 -46.13 18.94
CA LEU A 50 -49.48 -45.56 18.61
C LEU A 50 -49.16 -45.94 17.16
N THR A 51 -48.48 -45.07 16.44
CA THR A 51 -47.85 -45.45 15.17
C THR A 51 -46.35 -45.42 15.38
N LEU A 52 -45.69 -46.57 15.22
CA LEU A 52 -44.24 -46.65 15.24
C LEU A 52 -43.72 -46.56 13.81
N ARG A 53 -42.77 -45.68 13.58
CA ARG A 53 -42.03 -45.56 12.33
C ARG A 53 -40.58 -45.98 12.56
N ASP A 54 -40.04 -46.78 11.64
CA ASP A 54 -38.61 -47.06 11.63
C ASP A 54 -37.85 -45.77 11.21
N PRO A 55 -36.91 -45.26 12.01
CA PRO A 55 -36.07 -44.13 11.62
C PRO A 55 -35.09 -44.45 10.49
N SER A 56 -34.97 -45.70 10.07
CA SER A 56 -34.06 -46.19 9.02
C SER A 56 -34.78 -46.50 7.71
N HIS A 57 -36.09 -46.77 7.75
CA HIS A 57 -36.91 -47.13 6.60
C HIS A 57 -38.26 -46.44 6.66
N ASP A 58 -38.86 -46.07 5.52
CA ASP A 58 -40.19 -45.45 5.48
C ASP A 58 -41.34 -46.46 5.71
N ILE A 59 -41.23 -47.22 6.80
CA ILE A 59 -42.16 -48.26 7.20
C ILE A 59 -42.80 -47.82 8.51
N SER A 60 -44.13 -47.75 8.52
CA SER A 60 -44.91 -47.43 9.71
C SER A 60 -45.82 -48.59 10.06
N VAL A 61 -45.83 -48.98 11.33
CA VAL A 61 -46.68 -50.06 11.84
C VAL A 61 -47.54 -49.54 12.97
N SER A 62 -48.84 -49.84 12.91
CA SER A 62 -49.76 -49.49 13.97
C SER A 62 -49.52 -50.38 15.20
N VAL A 63 -49.39 -49.76 16.36
CA VAL A 63 -49.14 -50.42 17.64
C VAL A 63 -50.27 -50.06 18.60
N THR A 64 -50.87 -51.07 19.23
CA THR A 64 -51.90 -50.89 20.25
C THR A 64 -51.34 -51.34 21.59
N CYS A 65 -51.45 -50.51 22.62
CA CYS A 65 -51.02 -50.86 23.97
C CYS A 65 -52.16 -50.68 24.97
N PHE A 66 -52.13 -51.44 26.06
CA PHE A 66 -53.03 -51.20 27.18
C PHE A 66 -52.65 -49.91 27.89
N ARG A 67 -53.65 -49.20 28.39
CA ARG A 67 -53.43 -47.94 29.10
C ARG A 67 -52.47 -48.08 30.29
N SER A 68 -52.52 -49.18 31.02
CA SER A 68 -51.59 -49.47 32.14
C SER A 68 -50.12 -49.57 31.71
N VAL A 69 -49.84 -50.08 30.51
CA VAL A 69 -48.48 -50.20 29.96
C VAL A 69 -47.96 -48.83 29.52
N PHE A 70 -48.83 -48.01 28.93
CA PHE A 70 -48.46 -46.66 28.49
C PHE A 70 -48.33 -45.68 29.65
N ASP A 71 -49.24 -45.69 30.62
CA ASP A 71 -49.21 -44.77 31.77
C ASP A 71 -47.92 -44.95 32.61
N ALA A 72 -47.28 -46.12 32.58
CA ALA A 72 -45.98 -46.36 33.24
C ALA A 72 -44.79 -45.63 32.58
N VAL A 73 -44.92 -45.21 31.32
CA VAL A 73 -43.89 -44.49 30.55
C VAL A 73 -44.38 -43.13 30.04
N ALA A 74 -45.60 -42.74 30.39
CA ALA A 74 -46.27 -41.55 29.89
C ALA A 74 -45.57 -40.23 30.27
N ASP A 75 -44.80 -40.21 31.35
CA ASP A 75 -44.04 -39.03 31.79
C ASP A 75 -42.77 -38.80 30.95
N VAL A 76 -42.29 -39.81 30.22
CA VAL A 76 -41.01 -39.77 29.48
C VAL A 76 -41.22 -39.88 27.96
N VAL A 77 -42.37 -40.42 27.52
CA VAL A 77 -42.62 -40.75 26.12
C VAL A 77 -43.65 -39.79 25.51
N SER A 78 -43.20 -38.95 24.57
CA SER A 78 -44.03 -38.04 23.76
C SER A 78 -44.09 -38.47 22.29
N GLU A 79 -44.95 -37.83 21.48
CA GLU A 79 -44.80 -37.90 20.02
C GLU A 79 -43.39 -37.43 19.63
N GLY A 80 -42.73 -38.18 18.75
CA GLY A 80 -41.33 -38.02 18.39
C GLY A 80 -40.36 -38.89 19.19
N ALA A 81 -40.76 -39.47 20.32
CA ALA A 81 -39.85 -40.27 21.14
C ALA A 81 -39.52 -41.63 20.48
N ARG A 82 -38.25 -42.05 20.55
CA ARG A 82 -37.84 -43.43 20.24
C ARG A 82 -38.11 -44.36 21.41
N VAL A 83 -38.75 -45.47 21.11
CA VAL A 83 -39.09 -46.50 22.08
C VAL A 83 -38.72 -47.88 21.55
N VAL A 84 -38.34 -48.76 22.47
CA VAL A 84 -38.20 -50.19 22.23
C VAL A 84 -39.42 -50.87 22.83
N VAL A 85 -40.18 -51.55 21.98
CA VAL A 85 -41.48 -52.12 22.34
C VAL A 85 -41.44 -53.63 22.17
N LEU A 86 -41.78 -54.36 23.22
CA LEU A 86 -42.08 -55.79 23.12
C LEU A 86 -43.53 -55.92 22.66
N ALA A 87 -43.74 -56.37 21.43
CA ALA A 87 -45.07 -56.50 20.87
C ALA A 87 -45.33 -57.85 20.23
N LYS A 88 -46.58 -58.30 20.30
CA LYS A 88 -47.08 -59.46 19.58
C LYS A 88 -47.86 -59.01 18.34
N PRO A 89 -47.54 -59.48 17.13
CA PRO A 89 -48.34 -59.20 15.93
C PRO A 89 -49.76 -59.76 16.06
N GLU A 90 -50.76 -58.92 15.76
CA GLU A 90 -52.17 -59.28 15.70
C GLU A 90 -52.74 -58.94 14.31
N TRP A 91 -53.53 -59.85 13.74
CA TRP A 91 -54.18 -59.67 12.44
C TRP A 91 -55.67 -59.40 12.63
N TYR A 92 -56.13 -58.23 12.18
CA TYR A 92 -57.55 -57.88 12.25
C TYR A 92 -58.29 -58.32 10.98
N ALA A 93 -58.82 -59.55 11.02
CA ALA A 93 -59.45 -60.22 9.88
C ALA A 93 -60.54 -59.41 9.13
N PRO A 94 -61.41 -58.60 9.79
CA PRO A 94 -62.45 -57.84 9.07
C PRO A 94 -61.95 -56.70 8.18
N ARG A 95 -60.80 -56.09 8.49
CA ARG A 95 -60.21 -55.01 7.67
C ARG A 95 -58.88 -55.40 7.02
N GLY A 96 -58.38 -56.60 7.27
CA GLY A 96 -57.09 -57.06 6.76
C GLY A 96 -55.91 -56.19 7.20
N GLN A 97 -55.94 -55.68 8.43
CA GLN A 97 -54.92 -54.78 8.96
C GLN A 97 -54.02 -55.52 9.95
N LEU A 98 -52.71 -55.33 9.81
CA LEU A 98 -51.71 -55.77 10.77
C LEU A 98 -51.52 -54.70 11.84
N SER A 99 -51.65 -55.09 13.10
CA SER A 99 -51.27 -54.26 14.25
C SER A 99 -50.32 -55.04 15.15
N LEU A 100 -49.48 -54.32 15.89
CA LEU A 100 -48.64 -54.89 16.93
C LEU A 100 -49.27 -54.58 18.28
N ARG A 101 -49.42 -55.58 19.14
CA ARG A 101 -49.91 -55.38 20.50
C ARG A 101 -48.75 -55.29 21.48
N ALA A 102 -48.47 -54.10 21.99
CA ALA A 102 -47.39 -53.85 22.92
C ALA A 102 -47.72 -54.40 24.32
N THR A 103 -46.79 -55.19 24.87
CA THR A 103 -46.83 -55.73 26.23
C THR A 103 -45.92 -54.94 27.16
N GLU A 104 -44.80 -54.43 26.63
CA GLU A 104 -43.83 -53.61 27.37
C GLU A 104 -43.30 -52.51 26.45
N ILE A 105 -43.16 -51.29 26.96
CA ILE A 105 -42.58 -50.15 26.25
C ILE A 105 -41.42 -49.65 27.11
N LYS A 106 -40.22 -49.58 26.53
CA LYS A 106 -39.04 -48.99 27.16
C LYS A 106 -38.65 -47.73 26.40
N PRO A 107 -38.56 -46.56 27.05
CA PRO A 107 -37.97 -45.39 26.41
C PRO A 107 -36.50 -45.69 26.12
N VAL A 108 -36.05 -45.41 24.89
CA VAL A 108 -34.61 -45.39 24.62
C VAL A 108 -34.08 -44.11 25.27
N GLY A 109 -33.41 -44.26 26.40
CA GLY A 109 -32.86 -43.12 27.13
C GLY A 109 -31.78 -42.43 26.30
N VAL A 110 -31.81 -41.09 26.26
CA VAL A 110 -30.78 -40.23 25.63
C VAL A 110 -29.35 -40.65 26.04
N GLY A 111 -29.17 -41.21 27.23
CA GLY A 111 -27.89 -41.70 27.74
C GLY A 111 -27.26 -42.86 26.95
N GLU A 112 -28.05 -43.80 26.42
CA GLU A 112 -27.50 -44.93 25.64
C GLU A 112 -27.00 -44.46 24.27
N LEU A 113 -27.74 -43.53 23.66
CA LEU A 113 -27.38 -42.89 22.41
C LEU A 113 -26.10 -42.04 22.56
N LEU A 114 -26.01 -41.24 23.63
CA LEU A 114 -24.80 -40.48 23.95
C LEU A 114 -23.61 -41.39 24.25
N ALA A 115 -23.83 -42.51 24.95
CA ALA A 115 -22.78 -43.50 25.19
C ALA A 115 -22.28 -44.12 23.87
N ARG A 116 -23.19 -44.38 22.92
CA ARG A 116 -22.82 -44.88 21.58
C ARG A 116 -22.00 -43.85 20.79
N ILE A 117 -22.41 -42.58 20.81
CA ILE A 117 -21.68 -41.48 20.16
C ILE A 117 -20.28 -41.30 20.78
N GLU A 118 -20.18 -41.34 22.11
CA GLU A 118 -18.90 -41.22 22.80
C GLU A 118 -17.98 -42.43 22.53
N GLN A 119 -18.55 -43.63 22.40
CA GLN A 119 -17.79 -44.81 21.98
C GLN A 119 -17.30 -44.69 20.53
N LEU A 120 -18.14 -44.21 19.62
CA LEU A 120 -17.76 -43.95 18.23
C LEU A 120 -16.65 -42.89 18.14
N LYS A 121 -16.78 -41.80 18.91
CA LYS A 121 -15.75 -40.77 19.04
C LYS A 121 -14.42 -41.36 19.48
N LYS A 122 -14.40 -42.23 20.50
CA LYS A 122 -13.16 -42.88 20.94
C LYS A 122 -12.55 -43.77 19.84
N SER A 123 -13.37 -44.51 19.11
CA SER A 123 -12.90 -45.35 17.99
C SER A 123 -12.26 -44.50 16.88
N LEU A 124 -12.96 -43.49 16.40
CA LEU A 124 -12.49 -42.60 15.33
C LEU A 124 -11.30 -41.74 15.76
N ALA A 125 -11.21 -41.38 17.05
CA ALA A 125 -10.04 -40.73 17.61
C ALA A 125 -8.82 -41.65 17.63
N GLY A 126 -9.01 -42.93 17.97
CA GLY A 126 -7.97 -43.96 17.92
C GLY A 126 -7.42 -44.20 16.51
N GLU A 127 -8.26 -44.06 15.49
CA GLU A 127 -7.87 -44.08 14.07
C GLU A 127 -7.17 -42.78 13.61
N GLY A 128 -7.20 -41.72 14.43
CA GLY A 128 -6.58 -40.43 14.11
C GLY A 128 -7.37 -39.54 13.14
N LEU A 129 -8.68 -39.76 12.97
CA LEU A 129 -9.50 -38.94 12.06
C LEU A 129 -9.62 -37.48 12.51
N PHE A 130 -9.50 -37.22 13.82
CA PHE A 130 -9.55 -35.86 14.38
C PHE A 130 -8.19 -35.17 14.50
N ALA A 131 -7.13 -35.77 13.95
CA ALA A 131 -5.77 -35.25 14.04
C ALA A 131 -5.65 -33.87 13.36
N ARG A 132 -5.00 -32.92 14.04
CA ARG A 132 -4.89 -31.53 13.56
C ARG A 132 -4.05 -31.45 12.28
N GLU A 133 -3.13 -32.38 12.09
CA GLU A 133 -2.24 -32.50 10.93
C GLU A 133 -3.00 -32.84 9.64
N ARG A 134 -4.19 -33.43 9.75
CA ARG A 134 -5.05 -33.75 8.60
C ARG A 134 -5.94 -32.57 8.19
N LYS A 135 -6.07 -31.57 9.06
CA LYS A 135 -6.89 -30.39 8.80
C LYS A 135 -6.23 -29.47 7.79
N LYS A 136 -6.98 -29.08 6.78
CA LYS A 136 -6.55 -28.20 5.70
C LYS A 136 -6.76 -26.74 6.08
N ARG A 137 -5.92 -25.87 5.52
CA ARG A 137 -6.08 -24.43 5.66
C ARG A 137 -7.12 -23.95 4.65
N LEU A 138 -7.99 -23.04 5.09
CA LEU A 138 -8.93 -22.41 4.19
C LEU A 138 -8.21 -21.50 3.20
N PRO A 139 -8.69 -21.41 1.95
CA PRO A 139 -8.24 -20.42 1.00
C PRO A 139 -8.54 -19.02 1.55
N PHE A 140 -7.59 -18.09 1.36
CA PHE A 140 -7.78 -16.70 1.79
C PHE A 140 -8.94 -16.03 1.03
N LEU A 141 -9.09 -16.35 -0.26
CA LEU A 141 -10.09 -15.77 -1.15
C LEU A 141 -10.81 -16.87 -1.95
N PRO A 142 -11.86 -17.50 -1.37
CA PRO A 142 -12.66 -18.47 -2.11
C PRO A 142 -13.47 -17.77 -3.21
N GLN A 143 -13.41 -18.30 -4.44
CA GLN A 143 -14.22 -17.83 -5.56
C GLN A 143 -15.55 -18.57 -5.64
N LEU A 144 -15.56 -19.88 -5.37
CA LEU A 144 -16.76 -20.71 -5.38
C LEU A 144 -16.85 -21.51 -4.08
N ILE A 145 -17.95 -21.32 -3.36
CA ILE A 145 -18.24 -21.99 -2.11
C ILE A 145 -19.36 -23.02 -2.34
N GLY A 146 -19.09 -24.28 -2.02
CA GLY A 146 -20.11 -25.31 -1.96
C GLY A 146 -20.93 -25.15 -0.68
N LEU A 147 -22.26 -25.15 -0.77
CA LEU A 147 -23.14 -25.04 0.40
C LEU A 147 -24.11 -26.23 0.43
N VAL A 148 -23.99 -27.06 1.47
CA VAL A 148 -24.91 -28.16 1.76
C VAL A 148 -25.85 -27.71 2.88
N THR A 149 -27.14 -27.57 2.57
CA THR A 149 -28.13 -27.05 3.53
C THR A 149 -29.55 -27.52 3.18
N GLY A 150 -30.49 -27.33 4.10
CA GLY A 150 -31.90 -27.62 3.86
C GLY A 150 -32.52 -26.64 2.86
N ARG A 151 -33.42 -27.13 1.99
CA ARG A 151 -34.14 -26.31 1.00
C ARG A 151 -34.89 -25.16 1.68
N ALA A 152 -34.64 -23.93 1.22
CA ALA A 152 -35.31 -22.71 1.72
C ALA A 152 -35.13 -22.50 3.24
N SER A 153 -34.01 -22.98 3.80
CA SER A 153 -33.72 -22.84 5.22
C SER A 153 -33.32 -21.41 5.59
N ALA A 154 -33.48 -21.03 6.86
CA ALA A 154 -32.91 -19.79 7.39
C ALA A 154 -31.38 -19.79 7.24
N ALA A 155 -30.74 -20.94 7.51
CA ALA A 155 -29.30 -21.11 7.36
C ALA A 155 -28.79 -20.82 5.94
N GLU A 156 -29.53 -21.24 4.90
CA GLU A 156 -29.19 -20.93 3.51
C GLU A 156 -29.16 -19.42 3.26
N ARG A 157 -30.22 -18.71 3.66
CA ARG A 157 -30.34 -17.26 3.50
C ARG A 157 -29.26 -16.51 4.28
N ASP A 158 -29.04 -16.91 5.53
CA ASP A 158 -28.05 -16.29 6.41
C ASP A 158 -26.63 -16.39 5.82
N VAL A 159 -26.24 -17.57 5.31
CA VAL A 159 -24.90 -17.75 4.70
C VAL A 159 -24.77 -16.92 3.43
N LEU A 160 -25.77 -16.97 2.54
CA LEU A 160 -25.72 -16.28 1.25
C LEU A 160 -25.73 -14.76 1.40
N GLU A 161 -26.58 -14.20 2.27
CA GLU A 161 -26.66 -12.74 2.48
C GLU A 161 -25.39 -12.19 3.14
N ASN A 162 -24.91 -12.83 4.21
CA ASN A 162 -23.69 -12.38 4.89
C ASN A 162 -22.45 -12.49 3.96
N ALA A 163 -22.36 -13.56 3.16
CA ALA A 163 -21.27 -13.71 2.22
C ALA A 163 -21.32 -12.65 1.11
N ARG A 164 -22.49 -12.38 0.51
CA ARG A 164 -22.67 -11.36 -0.54
C ARG A 164 -22.40 -9.95 -0.04
N HIS A 165 -22.75 -9.65 1.22
CA HIS A 165 -22.47 -8.35 1.82
C HIS A 165 -20.96 -8.12 1.96
N ARG A 166 -20.19 -9.14 2.33
CA ARG A 166 -18.74 -9.02 2.55
C ARG A 166 -17.93 -9.12 1.25
N TRP A 167 -18.35 -9.99 0.34
CA TRP A 167 -17.72 -10.18 -0.96
C TRP A 167 -18.79 -10.41 -2.03
N PRO A 168 -19.21 -9.38 -2.80
CA PRO A 168 -20.27 -9.52 -3.80
C PRO A 168 -19.96 -10.47 -4.96
N ALA A 169 -18.69 -10.68 -5.29
CA ALA A 169 -18.26 -11.52 -6.41
C ALA A 169 -18.14 -13.02 -6.07
N VAL A 170 -18.53 -13.44 -4.86
CA VAL A 170 -18.39 -14.83 -4.40
C VAL A 170 -19.54 -15.64 -4.98
N ARG A 171 -19.22 -16.80 -5.54
CA ARG A 171 -20.22 -17.69 -6.13
C ARG A 171 -20.54 -18.81 -5.15
N PHE A 172 -21.77 -19.30 -5.21
CA PHE A 172 -22.22 -20.41 -4.40
C PHE A 172 -22.76 -21.52 -5.29
N GLU A 173 -22.33 -22.75 -5.01
CA GLU A 173 -22.91 -23.96 -5.56
C GLU A 173 -23.71 -24.65 -4.45
N VAL A 174 -25.03 -24.49 -4.47
CA VAL A 174 -25.90 -24.98 -3.39
C VAL A 174 -26.40 -26.39 -3.72
N ARG A 175 -26.30 -27.31 -2.76
CA ARG A 175 -26.91 -28.64 -2.78
C ARG A 175 -27.94 -28.71 -1.66
N ASN A 176 -29.21 -28.65 -2.03
CA ASN A 176 -30.30 -28.73 -1.06
C ASN A 176 -30.59 -30.19 -0.70
N VAL A 177 -30.37 -30.55 0.55
CA VAL A 177 -30.54 -31.90 1.08
C VAL A 177 -31.46 -31.91 2.30
N ALA A 178 -32.01 -33.08 2.64
CA ALA A 178 -32.62 -33.27 3.95
C ALA A 178 -31.51 -33.14 5.02
N VAL A 179 -31.69 -32.21 5.95
CA VAL A 179 -30.75 -32.01 7.08
C VAL A 179 -31.20 -32.71 8.36
N GLN A 180 -32.37 -33.35 8.33
CA GLN A 180 -32.97 -34.07 9.45
C GLN A 180 -33.71 -35.32 8.95
N GLY A 181 -33.86 -36.29 9.83
CA GLY A 181 -34.54 -37.55 9.53
C GLY A 181 -33.67 -38.57 8.78
N VAL A 182 -34.34 -39.65 8.35
CA VAL A 182 -33.73 -40.89 7.83
C VAL A 182 -32.83 -40.68 6.62
N HIS A 183 -33.25 -39.78 5.72
CA HIS A 183 -32.57 -39.53 4.46
C HIS A 183 -31.43 -38.50 4.58
N ALA A 184 -31.19 -37.96 5.78
CA ALA A 184 -30.20 -36.89 5.95
C ALA A 184 -28.78 -37.38 5.68
N VAL A 185 -28.34 -38.47 6.31
CA VAL A 185 -26.97 -38.99 6.15
C VAL A 185 -26.66 -39.32 4.68
N PRO A 186 -27.46 -40.13 3.96
CA PRO A 186 -27.13 -40.50 2.58
C PRO A 186 -27.10 -39.29 1.64
N GLN A 187 -28.03 -38.33 1.81
CA GLN A 187 -28.11 -37.15 0.96
C GLN A 187 -26.97 -36.17 1.23
N VAL A 188 -26.63 -35.91 2.50
CA VAL A 188 -25.51 -35.03 2.86
C VAL A 188 -24.19 -35.63 2.36
N VAL A 189 -23.97 -36.94 2.55
CA VAL A 189 -22.77 -37.64 2.04
C VAL A 189 -22.66 -37.50 0.53
N GLN A 190 -23.76 -37.71 -0.19
CA GLN A 190 -23.77 -37.60 -1.64
C GLN A 190 -23.49 -36.16 -2.10
N ALA A 191 -24.13 -35.17 -1.48
CA ALA A 191 -23.91 -33.75 -1.80
C ALA A 191 -22.48 -33.29 -1.52
N VAL A 192 -21.87 -33.74 -0.41
CA VAL A 192 -20.47 -33.43 -0.09
C VAL A 192 -19.53 -34.04 -1.14
N LYS A 193 -19.77 -35.29 -1.55
CA LYS A 193 -18.96 -35.94 -2.61
C LYS A 193 -19.09 -35.23 -3.95
N GLU A 194 -20.32 -34.90 -4.37
CA GLU A 194 -20.56 -34.17 -5.62
C GLU A 194 -19.86 -32.80 -5.64
N LEU A 195 -19.82 -32.11 -4.49
CA LEU A 195 -19.11 -30.83 -4.37
C LEU A 195 -17.59 -31.01 -4.32
N ASP A 196 -17.08 -32.10 -3.74
CA ASP A 196 -15.65 -32.42 -3.67
C ASP A 196 -15.08 -32.86 -5.04
N GLU A 197 -15.93 -33.43 -5.91
CA GLU A 197 -15.55 -33.78 -7.29
C GLU A 197 -15.41 -32.56 -8.21
N LEU A 198 -15.94 -31.40 -7.81
CA LEU A 198 -15.84 -30.16 -8.56
C LEU A 198 -14.54 -29.42 -8.21
N ASP A 199 -13.53 -29.48 -9.09
CA ASP A 199 -12.26 -28.77 -8.92
C ASP A 199 -12.40 -27.25 -8.77
N ALA A 200 -13.54 -26.68 -9.20
CA ALA A 200 -13.82 -25.25 -9.07
C ALA A 200 -14.25 -24.85 -7.65
N VAL A 201 -14.66 -25.79 -6.79
CA VAL A 201 -15.14 -25.49 -5.43
C VAL A 201 -13.94 -25.38 -4.49
N ASP A 202 -13.76 -24.19 -3.90
CA ASP A 202 -12.60 -23.91 -3.06
C ASP A 202 -12.80 -24.34 -1.59
N VAL A 203 -14.06 -24.39 -1.14
CA VAL A 203 -14.46 -24.73 0.23
C VAL A 203 -15.91 -25.19 0.27
N ILE A 204 -16.20 -26.18 1.11
CA ILE A 204 -17.55 -26.73 1.31
C ILE A 204 -18.03 -26.37 2.71
N ILE A 205 -19.23 -25.79 2.81
CA ILE A 205 -19.90 -25.47 4.06
C ILE A 205 -21.06 -26.45 4.23
N VAL A 206 -21.06 -27.20 5.33
CA VAL A 206 -22.22 -27.99 5.77
C VAL A 206 -22.94 -27.18 6.84
N ALA A 207 -24.10 -26.64 6.49
CA ALA A 207 -24.87 -25.78 7.36
C ALA A 207 -26.21 -26.40 7.73
N ARG A 208 -26.59 -26.21 8.99
CA ARG A 208 -27.91 -26.56 9.51
C ARG A 208 -28.50 -25.35 10.23
N GLY A 209 -29.80 -25.12 10.05
CA GLY A 209 -30.54 -24.17 10.86
C GLY A 209 -30.83 -24.71 12.26
N GLY A 210 -31.55 -23.92 13.07
CA GLY A 210 -31.99 -24.36 14.40
C GLY A 210 -32.88 -25.60 14.38
N GLY A 211 -32.97 -26.27 15.52
CA GLY A 211 -33.90 -27.36 15.79
C GLY A 211 -33.47 -28.14 17.03
N SER A 212 -34.03 -29.32 17.24
CA SER A 212 -33.79 -30.10 18.46
C SER A 212 -32.40 -30.76 18.45
N VAL A 213 -31.96 -31.24 19.61
CA VAL A 213 -30.72 -32.03 19.76
C VAL A 213 -30.81 -33.34 18.97
N GLU A 214 -32.01 -33.91 18.82
CA GLU A 214 -32.24 -35.17 18.08
C GLU A 214 -31.96 -35.01 16.58
N ASP A 215 -32.20 -33.83 16.04
CA ASP A 215 -31.92 -33.51 14.66
C ASP A 215 -30.41 -33.33 14.38
N LEU A 216 -29.55 -33.34 15.41
CA LEU A 216 -28.09 -33.32 15.27
C LEU A 216 -27.49 -34.72 15.05
N LEU A 217 -28.25 -35.76 15.38
CA LEU A 217 -27.77 -37.14 15.34
C LEU A 217 -27.25 -37.58 13.97
N PRO A 218 -27.87 -37.20 12.83
CA PRO A 218 -27.33 -37.53 11.50
C PRO A 218 -25.90 -37.01 11.28
N PHE A 219 -25.51 -35.92 11.95
CA PHE A 219 -24.17 -35.33 11.82
C PHE A 219 -23.11 -36.01 12.71
N SER A 220 -23.50 -37.02 13.49
CA SER A 220 -22.58 -37.88 14.23
C SER A 220 -22.49 -39.29 13.65
N ASP A 221 -23.02 -39.51 12.45
CA ASP A 221 -22.94 -40.79 11.75
C ASP A 221 -21.53 -41.06 11.18
N GLU A 222 -21.08 -42.30 11.31
CA GLU A 222 -19.75 -42.72 10.86
C GLU A 222 -19.54 -42.54 9.35
N GLN A 223 -20.56 -42.80 8.53
CA GLN A 223 -20.46 -42.67 7.07
C GLN A 223 -20.19 -41.23 6.65
N LEU A 224 -20.87 -40.28 7.28
CA LEU A 224 -20.66 -38.86 7.04
C LEU A 224 -19.26 -38.41 7.49
N ILE A 225 -18.84 -38.82 8.69
CA ILE A 225 -17.54 -38.45 9.24
C ILE A 225 -16.41 -38.95 8.34
N ARG A 226 -16.50 -40.20 7.86
CA ARG A 226 -15.51 -40.77 6.94
C ARG A 226 -15.53 -40.08 5.57
N ALA A 227 -16.70 -39.72 5.06
CA ALA A 227 -16.82 -38.98 3.81
C ALA A 227 -16.11 -37.61 3.90
N VAL A 228 -16.36 -36.83 4.96
CA VAL A 228 -15.73 -35.52 5.16
C VAL A 228 -14.22 -35.64 5.39
N SER A 229 -13.77 -36.65 6.15
CA SER A 229 -12.33 -36.91 6.32
C SER A 229 -11.61 -37.28 5.03
N ALA A 230 -12.32 -37.81 4.03
CA ALA A 230 -11.76 -38.24 2.75
C ALA A 230 -11.81 -37.16 1.67
N CYS A 231 -12.53 -36.05 1.89
CA CYS A 231 -12.63 -34.95 0.94
C CYS A 231 -11.24 -34.40 0.59
N ARG A 232 -11.09 -33.83 -0.62
CA ARG A 232 -9.92 -33.07 -1.07
C ARG A 232 -10.08 -31.58 -0.80
N THR A 233 -11.28 -31.06 -0.95
CA THR A 233 -11.68 -29.69 -0.63
C THR A 233 -11.82 -29.49 0.88
N PRO A 234 -11.46 -28.32 1.44
CA PRO A 234 -11.64 -28.04 2.86
C PRO A 234 -13.13 -27.93 3.23
N VAL A 235 -13.51 -28.49 4.38
CA VAL A 235 -14.90 -28.55 4.86
C VAL A 235 -15.09 -27.77 6.15
N VAL A 236 -16.13 -26.95 6.18
CA VAL A 236 -16.55 -26.13 7.32
C VAL A 236 -17.87 -26.65 7.87
N SER A 237 -17.91 -26.94 9.17
CA SER A 237 -19.13 -27.32 9.87
C SER A 237 -19.81 -26.10 10.48
N ALA A 238 -21.11 -25.93 10.23
CA ALA A 238 -21.95 -24.84 10.71
C ALA A 238 -23.33 -25.35 11.19
N ILE A 239 -23.31 -26.36 12.08
CA ILE A 239 -24.50 -27.16 12.41
C ILE A 239 -25.14 -26.80 13.77
N GLY A 240 -24.38 -26.28 14.73
CA GLY A 240 -24.88 -26.10 16.09
C GLY A 240 -24.13 -25.08 16.96
N HIS A 241 -24.75 -24.71 18.07
CA HIS A 241 -24.20 -23.82 19.09
C HIS A 241 -23.31 -24.58 20.09
N GLU A 242 -22.57 -23.89 20.96
CA GLU A 242 -21.54 -24.48 21.85
C GLU A 242 -21.91 -25.75 22.64
N PRO A 243 -23.13 -25.93 23.22
CA PRO A 243 -23.46 -27.17 23.92
C PRO A 243 -23.72 -28.38 22.99
N ASP A 244 -23.88 -28.13 21.69
CA ASP A 244 -24.32 -29.08 20.68
C ASP A 244 -23.18 -29.34 19.67
N SER A 245 -22.18 -30.12 20.08
CA SER A 245 -20.99 -30.42 19.26
C SER A 245 -21.11 -31.82 18.61
N PRO A 246 -21.68 -31.94 17.39
CA PRO A 246 -21.71 -33.20 16.66
C PRO A 246 -20.29 -33.65 16.30
N LEU A 247 -20.10 -34.94 16.05
CA LEU A 247 -18.77 -35.47 15.69
C LEU A 247 -18.22 -34.87 14.39
N LEU A 248 -19.08 -34.39 13.49
CA LEU A 248 -18.65 -33.67 12.28
C LEU A 248 -17.78 -32.46 12.60
N ASP A 249 -18.06 -31.72 13.68
CA ASP A 249 -17.28 -30.53 14.07
C ASP A 249 -15.81 -30.87 14.37
N LEU A 250 -15.55 -32.11 14.80
CA LEU A 250 -14.22 -32.57 15.15
C LEU A 250 -13.40 -32.93 13.90
N VAL A 251 -14.03 -33.50 12.87
CA VAL A 251 -13.37 -33.83 11.59
C VAL A 251 -13.28 -32.65 10.66
N ALA A 252 -14.25 -31.74 10.67
CA ALA A 252 -14.21 -30.55 9.83
C ALA A 252 -12.90 -29.75 10.03
N ASP A 253 -12.41 -29.15 8.95
CA ASP A 253 -11.20 -28.35 8.94
C ASP A 253 -11.37 -27.10 9.79
N LEU A 254 -12.59 -26.55 9.78
CA LEU A 254 -12.99 -25.42 10.60
C LEU A 254 -14.41 -25.59 11.15
N ARG A 255 -14.57 -25.24 12.42
CA ARG A 255 -15.87 -25.16 13.10
C ARG A 255 -16.37 -23.72 13.13
N ALA A 256 -17.60 -23.54 12.70
CA ALA A 256 -18.38 -22.32 12.86
C ALA A 256 -19.54 -22.56 13.84
N SER A 257 -19.79 -21.59 14.73
CA SER A 257 -20.83 -21.71 15.76
C SER A 257 -22.24 -21.51 15.22
N THR A 258 -22.37 -20.87 14.06
CA THR A 258 -23.63 -20.59 13.38
C THR A 258 -23.41 -20.54 11.86
N PRO A 259 -24.46 -20.70 11.04
CA PRO A 259 -24.38 -20.46 9.60
C PRO A 259 -23.81 -19.07 9.26
N THR A 260 -24.21 -18.04 10.00
CA THR A 260 -23.67 -16.67 9.86
C THR A 260 -22.18 -16.59 10.18
N ASP A 261 -21.72 -17.24 11.26
CA ASP A 261 -20.30 -17.33 11.61
C ASP A 261 -19.49 -18.07 10.54
N ALA A 262 -20.08 -19.05 9.88
CA ALA A 262 -19.43 -19.78 8.78
C ALA A 262 -19.15 -18.85 7.60
N ALA A 263 -20.15 -18.06 7.18
CA ALA A 263 -19.95 -17.03 6.15
C ALA A 263 -18.86 -16.04 6.56
N LYS A 264 -18.81 -15.63 7.85
CA LYS A 264 -17.82 -14.69 8.35
C LYS A 264 -16.39 -15.24 8.38
N LYS A 265 -16.21 -16.53 8.68
CA LYS A 265 -14.88 -17.13 8.74
C LYS A 265 -14.36 -17.54 7.35
N VAL A 266 -15.26 -17.89 6.44
CA VAL A 266 -14.91 -18.35 5.10
C VAL A 266 -14.69 -17.18 4.13
N VAL A 267 -15.55 -16.17 4.18
CA VAL A 267 -15.50 -15.03 3.24
C VAL A 267 -14.89 -13.82 3.95
N PRO A 268 -13.70 -13.33 3.57
CA PRO A 268 -13.13 -12.13 4.16
C PRO A 268 -13.93 -10.87 3.77
N ASP A 269 -13.72 -9.79 4.51
CA ASP A 269 -14.33 -8.50 4.20
C ASP A 269 -13.52 -7.77 3.11
N VAL A 270 -14.08 -7.65 1.91
CA VAL A 270 -13.41 -6.96 0.79
C VAL A 270 -13.14 -5.50 1.11
N GLY A 271 -14.10 -4.84 1.77
CA GLY A 271 -13.98 -3.42 2.10
C GLY A 271 -12.75 -3.19 2.96
N GLU A 272 -12.61 -4.00 4.01
CA GLU A 272 -11.47 -3.89 4.92
C GLU A 272 -10.12 -4.19 4.22
N GLU A 273 -10.06 -5.19 3.35
CA GLU A 273 -8.81 -5.50 2.63
C GLU A 273 -8.47 -4.42 1.59
N LEU A 274 -9.47 -3.84 0.90
CA LEU A 274 -9.27 -2.70 -0.01
C LEU A 274 -8.78 -1.46 0.73
N ASP A 275 -9.36 -1.17 1.90
CA ASP A 275 -8.94 -0.06 2.75
C ASP A 275 -7.48 -0.21 3.21
N ARG A 276 -7.07 -1.43 3.57
CA ARG A 276 -5.67 -1.73 3.91
C ARG A 276 -4.74 -1.51 2.72
N VAL A 277 -5.12 -1.98 1.52
CA VAL A 277 -4.33 -1.76 0.30
C VAL A 277 -4.21 -0.27 -0.01
N GLN A 278 -5.31 0.48 0.12
CA GLN A 278 -5.32 1.92 -0.10
C GLN A 278 -4.41 2.64 0.90
N LEU A 279 -4.49 2.29 2.19
CA LEU A 279 -3.62 2.85 3.23
C LEU A 279 -2.13 2.57 2.94
N MET A 280 -1.78 1.35 2.51
CA MET A 280 -0.41 0.99 2.13
C MET A 280 0.07 1.79 0.92
N ARG A 281 -0.79 1.95 -0.09
CA ARG A 281 -0.50 2.76 -1.28
C ARG A 281 -0.27 4.23 -0.93
N ASP A 282 -1.10 4.80 -0.08
CA ASP A 282 -1.00 6.20 0.34
C ASP A 282 0.23 6.45 1.21
N ARG A 283 0.65 5.46 2.01
CA ARG A 283 1.94 5.49 2.73
C ARG A 283 3.12 5.42 1.77
N ALA A 284 3.08 4.52 0.79
CA ALA A 284 4.15 4.37 -0.21
C ALA A 284 4.31 5.67 -1.03
N ARG A 285 3.19 6.26 -1.46
CA ARG A 285 3.20 7.54 -2.20
C ARG A 285 3.83 8.66 -1.40
N ARG A 286 3.40 8.84 -0.14
CA ARG A 286 4.00 9.86 0.75
C ARG A 286 5.50 9.65 0.97
N ALA A 287 5.95 8.41 1.08
CA ALA A 287 7.39 8.13 1.23
C ALA A 287 8.18 8.54 -0.02
N VAL A 288 7.62 8.32 -1.21
CA VAL A 288 8.22 8.76 -2.47
C VAL A 288 8.20 10.29 -2.58
N ASP A 289 7.09 10.93 -2.27
CA ASP A 289 6.98 12.40 -2.32
C ASP A 289 8.00 13.06 -1.38
N ILE A 290 8.14 12.56 -0.14
CA ILE A 290 9.14 13.05 0.82
C ILE A 290 10.57 12.86 0.30
N LEU A 291 10.85 11.74 -0.38
CA LEU A 291 12.17 11.49 -0.97
C LEU A 291 12.45 12.48 -2.10
N LEU A 292 11.50 12.66 -3.02
CA LEU A 292 11.64 13.60 -4.14
C LEU A 292 11.83 15.04 -3.64
N ASP A 293 10.99 15.50 -2.73
CA ASP A 293 11.12 16.85 -2.14
C ASP A 293 12.49 17.07 -1.49
N ARG A 294 13.04 16.03 -0.85
CA ARG A 294 14.36 16.10 -0.21
C ARG A 294 15.47 16.21 -1.25
N GLU A 295 15.41 15.40 -2.30
CA GLU A 295 16.41 15.43 -3.38
C GLU A 295 16.33 16.72 -4.17
N GLU A 296 15.12 17.22 -4.47
CA GLU A 296 14.92 18.51 -5.14
C GLU A 296 15.47 19.68 -4.30
N ARG A 297 15.19 19.71 -2.99
CA ARG A 297 15.77 20.72 -2.09
C ARG A 297 17.29 20.58 -2.00
N GLY A 298 17.82 19.36 -1.94
CA GLY A 298 19.25 19.10 -1.93
C GLY A 298 19.94 19.61 -3.20
N LEU A 299 19.34 19.37 -4.36
CA LEU A 299 19.82 19.84 -5.65
C LEU A 299 19.75 21.37 -5.75
N ALA A 300 18.63 21.98 -5.34
CA ALA A 300 18.48 23.43 -5.33
C ALA A 300 19.56 24.11 -4.46
N VAL A 301 19.84 23.56 -3.27
CA VAL A 301 20.91 24.06 -2.39
C VAL A 301 22.30 23.83 -2.98
N ALA A 302 22.53 22.73 -3.69
CA ALA A 302 23.82 22.48 -4.35
C ALA A 302 24.03 23.47 -5.52
N MET A 303 22.98 23.76 -6.28
CA MET A 303 23.01 24.68 -7.41
C MET A 303 23.11 26.15 -7.00
N SER A 304 22.54 26.54 -5.85
CA SER A 304 22.63 27.91 -5.33
C SER A 304 23.97 28.25 -4.67
N ARG A 305 24.93 27.31 -4.63
CA ARG A 305 26.27 27.61 -4.15
C ARG A 305 26.96 28.58 -5.11
N PRO A 306 27.68 29.61 -4.63
CA PRO A 306 28.35 30.58 -5.49
C PRO A 306 29.30 29.96 -6.53
N SER A 307 29.90 28.80 -6.21
CA SER A 307 30.76 28.05 -7.13
C SER A 307 30.02 27.41 -8.31
N MET A 308 28.72 27.13 -8.17
CA MET A 308 27.86 26.56 -9.21
C MET A 308 27.01 27.63 -9.91
N GLU A 309 26.56 28.66 -9.18
CA GLU A 309 25.79 29.78 -9.71
C GLU A 309 26.66 30.71 -10.59
N HIS A 310 27.90 30.95 -10.17
CA HIS A 310 28.85 31.80 -10.89
C HIS A 310 30.22 31.12 -11.02
N PRO A 311 30.32 30.03 -11.82
CA PRO A 311 31.52 29.21 -11.91
C PRO A 311 32.73 29.97 -12.48
N HIS A 312 32.49 31.03 -13.25
CA HIS A 312 33.54 31.85 -13.86
C HIS A 312 34.04 32.98 -12.97
N ARG A 313 33.40 33.27 -11.84
CA ARG A 313 33.75 34.43 -11.00
C ARG A 313 35.23 34.47 -10.60
N MET A 314 35.82 33.33 -10.27
CA MET A 314 37.25 33.26 -9.94
C MET A 314 38.17 33.58 -11.13
N VAL A 315 37.73 33.29 -12.36
CA VAL A 315 38.45 33.64 -13.58
C VAL A 315 38.24 35.10 -13.91
N ASP A 316 37.01 35.59 -13.84
CA ASP A 316 36.66 36.99 -14.11
C ASP A 316 37.41 37.96 -13.19
N GLU A 317 37.50 37.64 -11.89
CA GLU A 317 38.27 38.44 -10.92
C GLU A 317 39.78 38.47 -11.26
N ARG A 318 40.32 37.38 -11.81
CA ARG A 318 41.73 37.30 -12.22
C ARG A 318 41.99 37.98 -13.55
N GLU A 319 41.06 37.87 -14.50
CA GLU A 319 41.09 38.60 -15.76
C GLU A 319 41.10 40.10 -15.50
N GLN A 320 40.18 40.61 -14.68
CA GLN A 320 40.15 42.01 -14.26
C GLN A 320 41.46 42.46 -13.58
N GLN A 321 42.05 41.61 -12.74
CA GLN A 321 43.33 41.91 -12.10
C GLN A 321 44.47 42.01 -13.12
N VAL A 322 44.53 41.10 -14.08
CA VAL A 322 45.53 41.12 -15.16
C VAL A 322 45.37 42.37 -16.01
N ASP A 323 44.14 42.73 -16.38
CA ASP A 323 43.86 43.95 -17.15
C ASP A 323 44.30 45.21 -16.43
N GLN A 324 43.99 45.34 -15.13
CA GLN A 324 44.45 46.46 -14.30
C GLN A 324 45.98 46.54 -14.21
N LEU A 325 46.65 45.39 -14.06
CA LEU A 325 48.12 45.34 -14.01
C LEU A 325 48.74 45.69 -15.37
N LEU A 326 48.15 45.24 -16.48
CA LEU A 326 48.59 45.59 -17.83
C LEU A 326 48.42 47.08 -18.11
N GLU A 327 47.28 47.66 -17.76
CA GLU A 327 47.03 49.10 -17.91
C GLU A 327 48.01 49.92 -17.08
N ARG A 328 48.23 49.53 -15.81
CA ARG A 328 49.22 50.18 -14.95
C ARG A 328 50.64 50.05 -15.50
N GLY A 329 51.00 48.88 -16.01
CA GLY A 329 52.30 48.62 -16.63
C GLY A 329 52.53 49.50 -17.85
N ARG A 330 51.56 49.54 -18.77
CA ARG A 330 51.59 50.39 -19.98
C ARG A 330 51.73 51.87 -19.62
N ARG A 331 50.94 52.37 -18.65
CA ARG A 331 51.01 53.76 -18.19
C ARG A 331 52.36 54.11 -17.57
N THR A 332 52.89 53.22 -16.71
CA THR A 332 54.18 53.45 -16.05
C THR A 332 55.32 53.44 -17.07
N LEU A 333 55.29 52.50 -18.03
CA LEU A 333 56.26 52.45 -19.12
C LEU A 333 56.17 53.68 -20.01
N GLY A 334 54.97 54.13 -20.38
CA GLY A 334 54.75 55.36 -21.13
C GLY A 334 55.39 56.57 -20.44
N HIS A 335 55.12 56.77 -19.15
CA HIS A 335 55.73 57.87 -18.40
C HIS A 335 57.26 57.80 -18.34
N LEU A 336 57.85 56.59 -18.26
CA LEU A 336 59.31 56.43 -18.29
C LEU A 336 59.89 56.78 -19.66
N LEU A 337 59.22 56.38 -20.74
CA LEU A 337 59.64 56.70 -22.11
C LEU A 337 59.52 58.21 -22.37
N ASP A 338 58.41 58.84 -21.99
CA ASP A 338 58.21 60.30 -22.15
C ASP A 338 59.28 61.10 -21.39
N ARG A 339 59.63 60.65 -20.18
CA ARG A 339 60.70 61.25 -19.39
C ARG A 339 62.07 61.07 -20.05
N ALA A 340 62.38 59.87 -20.54
CA ALA A 340 63.64 59.59 -21.22
C ALA A 340 63.77 60.40 -22.53
N ASP A 341 62.69 60.53 -23.29
CA ASP A 341 62.64 61.36 -24.50
C ASP A 341 62.86 62.84 -24.16
N SER A 342 62.18 63.35 -23.13
CA SER A 342 62.39 64.72 -22.64
C SER A 342 63.84 64.97 -22.19
N GLU A 343 64.44 64.03 -21.47
CA GLU A 343 65.83 64.11 -21.02
C GLU A 343 66.81 64.07 -22.20
N LEU A 344 66.54 63.23 -23.21
CA LEU A 344 67.31 63.17 -24.45
C LEU A 344 67.24 64.50 -25.21
N ILE A 345 66.04 65.06 -25.40
CA ILE A 345 65.81 66.34 -26.05
C ILE A 345 66.56 67.47 -25.31
N HIS A 346 66.44 67.51 -23.98
CA HIS A 346 67.14 68.51 -23.17
C HIS A 346 68.66 68.37 -23.23
N THR A 347 69.17 67.13 -23.21
CA THR A 347 70.61 66.86 -23.30
C THR A 347 71.14 67.26 -24.68
N LEU A 348 70.42 66.91 -25.75
CA LEU A 348 70.75 67.32 -27.12
C LEU A 348 70.78 68.85 -27.24
N ALA A 349 69.76 69.55 -26.74
CA ALA A 349 69.71 71.00 -26.74
C ALA A 349 70.90 71.63 -25.99
N ARG A 350 71.32 71.00 -24.88
CA ARG A 350 72.49 71.43 -24.10
C ARG A 350 73.80 71.22 -24.85
N VAL A 351 73.97 70.07 -25.52
CA VAL A 351 75.14 69.79 -26.37
C VAL A 351 75.22 70.78 -27.53
N VAL A 352 74.09 71.06 -28.19
CA VAL A 352 74.03 72.06 -29.26
C VAL A 352 74.39 73.45 -28.74
N ALA A 353 73.80 73.88 -27.60
CA ALA A 353 74.06 75.19 -27.03
C ALA A 353 75.51 75.40 -26.54
N LEU A 354 76.15 74.35 -26.03
CA LEU A 354 77.56 74.38 -25.60
C LEU A 354 78.54 74.12 -26.75
N SER A 355 78.05 73.82 -27.96
CA SER A 355 78.93 73.61 -29.09
C SER A 355 79.59 74.95 -29.49
N PRO A 356 80.92 74.97 -29.69
CA PRO A 356 81.61 76.16 -30.20
C PRO A 356 81.02 76.63 -31.53
N ALA A 357 80.52 75.69 -32.35
CA ALA A 357 79.84 75.98 -33.60
C ALA A 357 78.57 76.84 -33.41
N ALA A 358 77.72 76.53 -32.43
CA ALA A 358 76.53 77.34 -32.15
C ALA A 358 76.87 78.73 -31.60
N THR A 359 77.97 78.87 -30.86
CA THR A 359 78.44 80.18 -30.37
C THR A 359 78.98 81.03 -31.54
N LEU A 360 79.72 80.43 -32.45
CA LEU A 360 80.19 81.11 -33.66
C LEU A 360 79.02 81.50 -34.58
N GLN A 361 78.02 80.63 -34.77
CA GLN A 361 76.80 80.91 -35.55
C GLN A 361 75.96 82.08 -35.01
N ARG A 362 76.04 82.37 -33.71
CA ARG A 362 75.38 83.54 -33.09
C ARG A 362 76.11 84.87 -33.35
N GLY A 363 77.19 84.87 -34.12
CA GLY A 363 77.92 86.06 -34.52
C GLY A 363 79.10 86.43 -33.61
N TYR A 364 79.48 85.55 -32.67
CA TYR A 364 80.69 85.72 -31.88
C TYR A 364 81.91 85.22 -32.64
N ALA A 365 83.05 85.87 -32.43
CA ALA A 365 84.34 85.46 -32.98
C ALA A 365 85.28 85.01 -31.85
N VAL A 366 86.03 83.93 -32.06
CA VAL A 366 87.12 83.53 -31.15
C VAL A 366 88.41 84.16 -31.66
N LEU A 367 89.01 85.02 -30.84
CA LEU A 367 90.29 85.67 -31.15
C LEU A 367 91.44 84.76 -30.75
N GLN A 368 92.37 84.52 -31.67
CA GLN A 368 93.57 83.71 -31.47
C GLN A 368 94.82 84.50 -31.85
N ARG A 369 95.96 84.25 -31.19
CA ARG A 369 97.25 84.80 -31.61
C ARG A 369 97.84 84.03 -32.80
N GLY A 370 98.98 84.50 -33.30
CA GLY A 370 99.75 83.83 -34.34
C GLY A 370 100.07 82.36 -34.03
N ASP A 371 100.19 81.99 -32.76
CA ASP A 371 100.47 80.64 -32.25
C ASP A 371 99.23 79.75 -32.00
N GLY A 372 98.02 80.29 -32.22
CA GLY A 372 96.75 79.58 -32.01
C GLY A 372 96.19 79.64 -30.58
N SER A 373 96.86 80.33 -29.65
CA SER A 373 96.34 80.56 -28.29
C SER A 373 95.14 81.52 -28.31
N VAL A 374 94.08 81.21 -27.54
CA VAL A 374 92.86 82.05 -27.49
C VAL A 374 93.09 83.24 -26.57
N VAL A 375 92.87 84.44 -27.10
CA VAL A 375 92.91 85.69 -26.34
C VAL A 375 91.62 85.83 -25.53
N ARG A 376 91.74 85.90 -24.21
CA ARG A 376 90.56 85.99 -23.31
C ARG A 376 90.33 87.39 -22.76
N THR A 377 91.39 88.16 -22.62
CA THR A 377 91.32 89.48 -21.98
C THR A 377 92.04 90.51 -22.85
N ALA A 378 91.44 91.69 -23.02
CA ALA A 378 92.01 92.75 -23.86
C ALA A 378 93.43 93.16 -23.43
N ALA A 379 93.73 93.09 -22.12
CA ALA A 379 95.04 93.42 -21.56
C ALA A 379 96.19 92.51 -22.01
N GLU A 380 95.88 91.31 -22.51
CA GLU A 380 96.90 90.37 -22.95
C GLU A 380 97.53 90.80 -24.29
N VAL A 381 96.80 91.55 -25.10
CA VAL A 381 97.18 91.89 -26.48
C VAL A 381 97.98 93.19 -26.50
N GLU A 382 99.18 93.20 -27.06
CA GLU A 382 99.91 94.47 -27.19
C GLU A 382 99.33 95.35 -28.31
N PRO A 383 99.38 96.68 -28.20
CA PRO A 383 98.98 97.57 -29.28
C PRO A 383 99.78 97.29 -30.56
N GLY A 384 99.07 97.12 -31.67
CA GLY A 384 99.62 96.73 -32.97
C GLY A 384 99.74 95.22 -33.20
N GLU A 385 99.49 94.38 -32.18
CA GLU A 385 99.58 92.93 -32.33
C GLU A 385 98.46 92.36 -33.23
N ALA A 386 98.86 91.57 -34.23
CA ALA A 386 97.93 90.93 -35.17
C ALA A 386 97.36 89.63 -34.59
N LEU A 387 96.03 89.58 -34.47
CA LEU A 387 95.22 88.46 -34.00
C LEU A 387 94.40 87.88 -35.15
N ARG A 388 94.08 86.59 -35.09
CA ARG A 388 93.12 85.93 -35.98
C ARG A 388 91.77 85.80 -35.30
N ALA A 389 90.72 86.34 -35.91
CA ALA A 389 89.33 86.14 -35.51
C ALA A 389 88.72 84.99 -36.32
N ARG A 390 88.32 83.91 -35.63
CA ARG A 390 87.53 82.82 -36.21
C ARG A 390 86.05 83.06 -35.99
N VAL A 391 85.27 83.05 -37.06
CA VAL A 391 83.81 83.23 -37.05
C VAL A 391 83.10 81.95 -37.50
N ALA A 392 81.76 81.97 -37.61
CA ALA A 392 80.96 80.81 -38.02
C ALA A 392 81.45 80.17 -39.32
N ASP A 393 81.87 81.00 -40.27
CA ASP A 393 82.38 80.59 -41.56
C ASP A 393 83.61 81.44 -41.92
N GLY A 394 84.80 80.83 -41.83
CA GLY A 394 86.08 81.47 -42.14
C GLY A 394 86.82 82.15 -40.98
N GLU A 395 88.00 82.69 -41.29
CA GLU A 395 88.91 83.37 -40.36
C GLU A 395 89.49 84.63 -41.02
N PHE A 396 89.67 85.71 -40.26
CA PHE A 396 90.30 86.96 -40.73
C PHE A 396 91.22 87.58 -39.67
N THR A 397 92.10 88.51 -40.06
CA THR A 397 93.09 89.11 -39.15
C THR A 397 92.60 90.46 -38.62
N VAL A 398 92.84 90.73 -37.33
CA VAL A 398 92.45 91.94 -36.59
C VAL A 398 93.64 92.42 -35.77
N ALA A 399 93.86 93.74 -35.63
CA ALA A 399 94.96 94.28 -34.82
C ALA A 399 94.43 95.29 -33.78
N ARG A 400 95.03 95.31 -32.58
CA ARG A 400 94.65 96.24 -31.49
C ARG A 400 95.23 97.65 -31.77
N THR A 401 94.42 98.70 -31.67
CA THR A 401 94.88 100.10 -31.81
C THR A 401 94.83 100.84 -30.46
N ASP A 402 95.77 101.78 -30.24
CA ASP A 402 95.87 102.59 -29.00
C ASP A 402 94.88 103.77 -29.01
N GLY A 403 93.88 103.73 -28.15
CA GLY A 403 93.12 104.93 -27.78
C GLY A 403 91.65 104.74 -27.42
N GLY A 404 91.28 105.19 -26.22
CA GLY A 404 90.02 105.90 -25.98
C GLY A 404 88.81 105.05 -25.55
N THR A 405 88.61 104.94 -24.24
CA THR A 405 87.28 104.79 -23.64
C THR A 405 86.31 105.83 -24.20
N SER A 406 85.39 105.39 -25.06
CA SER A 406 84.11 106.05 -25.28
C SER A 406 83.05 105.25 -24.53
N GLY A 407 82.75 105.71 -23.32
CA GLY A 407 81.59 105.25 -22.58
C GLY A 407 80.31 105.78 -23.22
N THR A 408 79.31 104.89 -23.24
CA THR A 408 77.91 105.19 -22.92
C THR A 408 77.13 106.06 -23.91
N GLY A 409 76.44 105.38 -24.83
CA GLY A 409 75.18 105.85 -25.41
C GLY A 409 74.05 104.93 -24.95
N ALA A 410 73.37 105.34 -23.88
CA ALA A 410 72.11 104.74 -23.45
C ALA A 410 71.01 105.02 -24.49
N SER A 411 70.24 104.00 -24.85
CA SER A 411 68.88 104.15 -25.37
C SER A 411 68.02 103.13 -24.66
N ALA A 412 67.30 103.62 -23.66
CA ALA A 412 66.12 102.99 -23.10
C ALA A 412 65.01 102.98 -24.16
N GLY A 413 64.35 101.84 -24.29
CA GLY A 413 63.03 101.68 -24.90
C GLY A 413 62.22 100.79 -23.98
N THR A 414 61.43 101.41 -23.11
CA THR A 414 60.49 100.76 -22.19
C THR A 414 59.11 100.72 -22.84
N ASP A 415 58.34 99.68 -22.51
CA ASP A 415 56.86 99.64 -22.52
C ASP A 415 56.18 99.59 -23.91
N THR A 416 55.09 98.85 -24.18
CA THR A 416 53.88 98.57 -23.39
C THR A 416 53.07 97.45 -24.07
N GLY A 417 52.19 96.77 -23.31
CA GLY A 417 50.99 96.05 -23.80
C GLY A 417 50.92 94.59 -23.29
N ALA A 418 50.14 94.18 -22.27
CA ALA A 418 48.68 94.30 -22.07
C ALA A 418 47.93 93.80 -23.34
N ASP A 419 46.97 92.89 -23.30
CA ASP A 419 45.91 92.71 -22.32
C ASP A 419 45.07 91.46 -22.67
N THR A 420 44.29 91.01 -21.68
CA THR A 420 42.99 90.27 -21.74
C THR A 420 42.86 88.95 -22.50
N GLY A 421 42.14 87.94 -22.01
CA GLY A 421 41.22 87.84 -20.88
C GLY A 421 40.10 86.85 -21.18
N THR A 422 39.71 86.07 -20.15
CA THR A 422 38.34 85.58 -19.81
C THR A 422 37.54 84.75 -20.84
N GLY A 423 37.10 83.52 -20.51
CA GLY A 423 35.96 83.22 -19.61
C GLY A 423 34.73 82.83 -20.48
N THR A 424 33.72 82.02 -20.13
CA THR A 424 33.21 81.42 -18.89
C THR A 424 32.02 80.50 -19.29
N GLY A 425 31.66 79.52 -18.44
CA GLY A 425 30.27 79.09 -18.19
C GLY A 425 29.79 77.82 -18.93
N ALA A 426 29.52 76.67 -18.30
CA ALA A 426 28.60 76.29 -17.20
C ALA A 426 27.14 76.07 -17.64
N GLY A 427 26.60 74.88 -17.35
CA GLY A 427 25.19 74.52 -17.51
C GLY A 427 24.88 73.10 -16.99
N THR A 428 24.15 73.05 -15.89
CA THR A 428 23.78 71.91 -15.01
C THR A 428 22.54 71.12 -15.46
N GLY A 429 22.39 69.88 -14.98
CA GLY A 429 21.12 69.14 -14.97
C GLY A 429 21.14 67.92 -14.03
N THR A 430 20.35 68.00 -12.96
CA THR A 430 20.24 67.11 -11.79
C THR A 430 19.32 65.90 -11.97
N GLY A 431 19.61 64.79 -11.26
CA GLY A 431 18.68 63.67 -11.03
C GLY A 431 18.78 63.17 -9.58
N THR A 432 17.68 63.29 -8.83
CA THR A 432 17.51 62.90 -7.42
C THR A 432 16.90 61.50 -7.28
N GLY A 433 17.29 60.77 -6.24
CA GLY A 433 16.68 59.52 -5.79
C GLY A 433 16.16 59.57 -4.35
N THR A 434 15.47 58.50 -3.95
CA THR A 434 15.03 58.06 -2.59
C THR A 434 14.55 56.60 -2.78
N GLY A 435 14.98 55.52 -2.10
CA GLY A 435 15.06 55.20 -0.65
C GLY A 435 13.64 54.91 -0.11
N THR A 436 13.21 53.78 0.51
CA THR A 436 13.87 52.70 1.30
C THR A 436 12.81 51.65 1.76
N GLY A 437 13.23 50.41 2.12
CA GLY A 437 12.65 49.53 3.18
C GLY A 437 11.54 48.52 2.78
N THR A 438 11.77 47.21 2.66
CA THR A 438 11.88 46.08 3.66
C THR A 438 10.57 45.38 4.05
N ASN A 439 10.56 44.06 3.79
CA ASN A 439 9.61 42.99 4.16
C ASN A 439 9.50 42.76 5.68
N GLU A 440 8.33 42.31 6.15
CA GLU A 440 8.21 41.14 7.03
C GLU A 440 6.76 40.61 7.10
N ASP A 441 6.67 39.30 7.31
CA ASP A 441 5.53 38.39 7.19
C ASP A 441 5.19 37.86 8.60
N ALA A 442 3.92 37.78 8.97
CA ALA A 442 3.48 37.11 10.21
C ALA A 442 2.01 36.67 10.10
N GLY A 443 1.78 35.36 10.31
CA GLY A 443 0.49 34.72 10.30
C GLY A 443 -0.22 34.65 11.67
N THR A 444 -1.53 34.40 11.58
CA THR A 444 -2.49 33.90 12.58
C THR A 444 -3.76 33.58 11.76
N GLY A 445 -4.41 32.42 11.74
CA GLY A 445 -4.58 31.37 12.74
C GLY A 445 -5.85 31.64 13.55
N THR A 446 -7.01 31.10 13.16
CA THR A 446 -8.13 30.69 14.05
C THR A 446 -9.19 29.83 13.32
N ASN A 447 -9.63 28.82 14.07
CA ASN A 447 -10.58 27.72 13.82
C ASN A 447 -12.07 28.11 13.83
N GLU A 448 -12.90 27.14 13.39
CA GLU A 448 -14.16 26.57 13.97
C GLU A 448 -15.17 27.54 14.63
N GLU A 449 -16.49 27.41 14.60
CA GLU A 449 -17.46 26.32 14.42
C GLU A 449 -18.84 27.02 14.39
N GLU A 450 -19.81 26.62 13.57
CA GLU A 450 -21.21 26.74 13.99
C GLU A 450 -22.10 25.67 13.36
N ASN A 451 -22.83 25.00 14.25
CA ASN A 451 -23.60 23.77 14.10
C ASN A 451 -24.81 23.89 13.17
N GLY A 452 -25.10 22.79 12.47
CA GLY A 452 -26.37 22.57 11.80
C GLY A 452 -26.69 21.09 11.60
N SER A 453 -27.17 20.43 12.65
CA SER A 453 -28.21 19.37 12.65
C SER A 453 -28.46 18.85 14.06
#